data_AF-A0A7S3ALG3-F1
#
_entry.id   AF-A0A7S3ALG3-F1
#
_cell.length_a   1.000
_cell.length_b   1.000
_cell.length_c   1.000
_cell.angle_alpha   90.00
_cell.angle_beta   90.00
_cell.angle_gamma   90.00
#
_symmetry.space_group_name_H-M   'P 1'
#
loop_
_entity.id
_entity.type
_entity.pdbx_description
1 polymer ?
#
loop_
_entity_poly.entity_id
_entity_poly.type
_entity_poly.pdbx_seq_one_letter_code
_entity_poly.pdbx_strand_id
1 'polypeptide(L)'
;AELSFTWDCFAFAIGSNVAFSLRGVLTKASSSSPKGEHMDAGNTFAIVTALSFLAVLPIALYVEGPMLQMQWDKALRTKVYTENELLARILASGLSFYLYNEVAMYTLDAVHPITHAVGNTIKRVILILFSVFRFGTPMTMQSVIGSTIAMAGVFLYSLAKMKFKKDKKE
;
A
#
# COMPACT_ATOMS: atom_id res chain seq x y z
N ALA A 1 11.36 22.56 -0.76
CA ALA A 1 12.53 21.67 -0.89
C ALA A 1 12.03 20.37 -1.50
N GLU A 2 12.75 19.79 -2.46
CA GLU A 2 12.47 18.41 -2.87
C GLU A 2 12.61 17.50 -1.64
N LEU A 3 11.80 16.45 -1.54
CA LEU A 3 11.99 15.46 -0.48
C LEU A 3 13.34 14.79 -0.73
N SER A 4 14.34 15.08 0.11
CA SER A 4 15.69 14.56 -0.04
C SER A 4 15.67 13.03 -0.06
N PHE A 5 16.39 12.44 -1.02
CA PHE A 5 16.57 10.99 -1.06
C PHE A 5 17.32 10.51 0.19
N THR A 6 16.76 9.51 0.86
CA THR A 6 17.39 8.83 2.00
C THR A 6 17.44 7.34 1.72
N TRP A 7 18.61 6.73 1.90
CA TRP A 7 18.84 5.30 1.66
C TRP A 7 17.90 4.42 2.49
N ASP A 8 17.62 4.79 3.74
CA ASP A 8 16.70 4.06 4.61
C ASP A 8 15.28 4.03 4.03
N CYS A 9 14.76 5.19 3.60
CA CYS A 9 13.44 5.29 2.97
C CYS A 9 13.37 4.45 1.69
N PHE A 10 14.44 4.44 0.89
CA PHE A 10 14.52 3.61 -0.30
C PHE A 10 14.53 2.11 0.04
N ALA A 11 15.34 1.69 1.01
CA ALA A 11 15.43 0.30 1.44
C ALA A 11 14.09 -0.21 1.99
N PHE A 12 13.42 0.55 2.87
CA PHE A 12 12.10 0.19 3.38
C PHE A 12 11.04 0.18 2.27
N ALA A 13 11.11 1.09 1.30
CA ALA A 13 10.20 1.10 0.15
C ALA A 13 10.36 -0.18 -0.70
N ILE A 14 11.59 -0.60 -1.01
CA ILE A 14 11.86 -1.85 -1.75
C ILE A 14 11.46 -3.07 -0.92
N GLY A 15 11.83 -3.12 0.37
CA GLY A 15 11.47 -4.20 1.28
C GLY A 15 9.96 -4.39 1.39
N SER A 16 9.20 -3.30 1.50
CA SER A 16 7.73 -3.37 1.52
C SER A 16 7.15 -3.96 0.22
N ASN A 17 7.70 -3.62 -0.94
CA ASN A 17 7.26 -4.18 -2.22
C ASN A 17 7.44 -5.70 -2.28
N VAL A 18 8.55 -6.19 -1.74
CA VAL A 18 8.83 -7.63 -1.63
C VAL A 18 7.84 -8.28 -0.67
N ALA A 19 7.66 -7.73 0.53
CA ALA A 19 6.73 -8.26 1.53
C ALA A 19 5.28 -8.30 1.02
N PHE A 20 4.80 -7.25 0.36
CA PHE A 20 3.46 -7.21 -0.26
C PHE A 20 3.31 -8.25 -1.37
N SER A 21 4.34 -8.43 -2.19
CA SER A 21 4.32 -9.44 -3.26
C SER A 21 4.28 -10.86 -2.68
N LEU A 22 5.09 -11.12 -1.65
CA LEU A 22 5.10 -12.39 -0.92
C LEU A 22 3.75 -12.68 -0.26
N ARG A 23 3.15 -11.70 0.42
CA ARG A 23 1.79 -11.83 0.99
C ARG A 23 0.79 -12.27 -0.08
N GLY A 24 0.78 -11.64 -1.25
CA GLY A 24 -0.14 -12.01 -2.33
C GLY A 24 0.06 -13.46 -2.81
N VAL A 25 1.31 -13.90 -2.97
CA VAL A 25 1.63 -15.28 -3.40
C VAL A 25 1.27 -16.30 -2.32
N LEU A 26 1.66 -16.04 -1.06
CA LEU A 26 1.38 -16.93 0.06
C LEU A 26 -0.11 -17.02 0.36
N THR A 27 -0.85 -15.92 0.30
CA THR A 27 -2.31 -15.92 0.46
C THR A 27 -2.99 -16.76 -0.64
N LYS A 28 -2.51 -16.67 -1.89
CA LYS A 28 -3.07 -17.52 -2.96
C LYS A 28 -2.67 -18.98 -2.81
N ALA A 29 -1.42 -19.27 -2.44
CA ALA A 29 -0.96 -20.63 -2.16
C ALA A 29 -1.75 -21.27 -1.01
N SER A 30 -1.96 -20.53 0.08
CA SER A 30 -2.80 -20.94 1.21
C SER A 30 -4.26 -21.12 0.83
N SER A 31 -4.73 -20.46 -0.24
CA SER A 31 -6.10 -20.64 -0.72
C SER A 31 -6.32 -21.93 -1.51
N SER A 32 -5.24 -22.59 -1.95
CA SER A 32 -5.27 -23.92 -2.59
C SER A 32 -5.14 -25.08 -1.59
N SER A 33 -4.82 -24.80 -0.32
CA SER A 33 -4.78 -25.79 0.76
C SER A 33 -6.16 -25.92 1.43
N PRO A 34 -6.45 -27.04 2.13
CA PRO A 34 -7.68 -27.17 2.91
C PRO A 34 -7.77 -26.05 3.93
N LYS A 35 -8.81 -25.22 3.84
CA LYS A 35 -9.07 -24.16 4.82
C LYS A 35 -9.97 -24.70 5.94
N GLY A 36 -9.87 -24.12 7.14
CA GLY A 36 -10.84 -24.36 8.21
C GLY A 36 -12.25 -23.93 7.80
N GLU A 37 -13.29 -24.46 8.46
CA GLU A 37 -14.68 -24.06 8.21
C GLU A 37 -14.82 -22.52 8.30
N HIS A 38 -15.55 -21.94 7.33
CA HIS A 38 -15.85 -20.49 7.23
C HIS A 38 -14.66 -19.54 6.94
N MET A 39 -13.54 -20.05 6.44
CA MET A 39 -12.40 -19.21 6.04
C MET A 39 -12.58 -18.59 4.63
N ASP A 40 -13.48 -17.62 4.53
CA ASP A 40 -13.63 -16.77 3.35
C ASP A 40 -12.49 -15.74 3.23
N ALA A 41 -12.33 -15.09 2.07
CA ALA A 41 -11.32 -14.07 1.81
C ALA A 41 -11.38 -12.91 2.83
N GLY A 42 -12.58 -12.47 3.20
CA GLY A 42 -12.79 -11.43 4.22
C GLY A 42 -12.33 -11.86 5.62
N ASN A 43 -12.74 -13.06 6.05
CA ASN A 43 -12.34 -13.59 7.36
C ASN A 43 -10.83 -13.85 7.44
N THR A 44 -10.24 -14.35 6.34
CA THR A 44 -8.78 -14.52 6.21
C THR A 44 -8.08 -13.17 6.37
N PHE A 45 -8.58 -12.14 5.70
CA PHE A 45 -8.05 -10.78 5.82
C PHE A 45 -8.17 -10.24 7.25
N ALA A 46 -9.33 -10.38 7.88
CA ALA A 46 -9.60 -9.89 9.23
C ALA A 46 -8.66 -10.54 10.26
N ILE A 47 -8.51 -11.87 10.23
CA ILE A 47 -7.63 -12.60 11.16
C ILE A 47 -6.17 -12.20 10.95
N VAL A 48 -5.69 -12.18 9.70
CA VAL A 48 -4.31 -11.78 9.40
C VAL A 48 -4.05 -10.33 9.85
N THR A 49 -5.02 -9.44 9.65
CA THR A 49 -4.91 -8.04 10.07
C THR A 49 -4.89 -7.90 11.59
N ALA A 50 -5.73 -8.65 12.32
CA ALA A 50 -5.74 -8.67 13.78
C ALA A 50 -4.41 -9.19 14.34
N LEU A 51 -3.88 -10.29 13.80
CA LEU A 51 -2.57 -10.82 14.19
C LEU A 51 -1.44 -9.85 13.87
N SER A 52 -1.49 -9.20 12.70
CA SER A 52 -0.50 -8.18 12.30
C SER A 52 -0.54 -6.98 13.24
N PHE A 53 -1.72 -6.54 13.66
CA PHE A 53 -1.88 -5.47 14.64
C PHE A 53 -1.24 -5.85 15.98
N LEU A 54 -1.54 -7.04 16.51
CA LEU A 54 -0.97 -7.51 17.78
C LEU A 54 0.56 -7.66 17.71
N ALA A 55 1.10 -8.08 16.57
CA ALA A 55 2.54 -8.20 16.37
C ALA A 55 3.26 -6.84 16.29
N VAL A 56 2.63 -5.83 15.65
CA VAL A 56 3.21 -4.50 15.46
C VAL A 56 3.01 -3.60 16.69
N LEU A 57 1.92 -3.78 17.43
CA LEU A 57 1.56 -2.97 18.60
C LEU A 57 2.71 -2.79 19.63
N PRO A 58 3.41 -3.85 20.10
CA PRO A 58 4.50 -3.68 21.06
C PRO A 58 5.69 -2.89 20.48
N ILE A 59 5.99 -3.08 19.20
CA ILE A 59 7.07 -2.36 18.51
C ILE A 59 6.70 -0.88 18.36
N ALA A 60 5.45 -0.59 17.96
CA ALA A 60 4.95 0.77 17.82
C ALA A 60 4.97 1.52 19.16
N LEU A 61 4.52 0.89 20.25
CA LEU A 61 4.58 1.50 21.59
C LEU A 61 6.01 1.73 22.07
N TYR A 62 6.93 0.82 21.77
CA TYR A 62 8.34 0.96 22.16
C TYR A 62 9.06 2.08 21.39
N VAL A 63 8.82 2.19 20.08
CA VAL A 63 9.52 3.15 19.21
C VAL A 63 8.85 4.53 19.23
N GLU A 64 7.53 4.59 19.11
CA GLU A 64 6.78 5.84 18.90
C GLU A 64 6.10 6.35 20.18
N GLY A 65 5.85 5.47 21.16
CA GLY A 65 5.17 5.82 22.41
C GLY A 65 5.77 7.04 23.13
N PRO A 66 7.10 7.13 23.33
CA PRO A 66 7.72 8.27 23.99
C PRO A 66 7.55 9.60 23.24
N MET A 67 7.34 9.55 21.91
CA MET A 67 7.20 10.74 21.07
C MET A 67 5.75 11.12 20.81
N LEU A 68 4.78 10.26 21.16
CA LEU A 68 3.37 10.39 20.78
C LEU A 68 2.77 11.71 21.27
N GLN A 69 2.94 12.05 22.56
CA GLN A 69 2.42 13.29 23.13
C GLN A 69 3.03 14.53 22.47
N MET A 70 4.35 14.52 22.23
CA MET A 70 5.04 15.63 21.58
C MET A 70 4.53 15.85 20.15
N GLN A 71 4.33 14.78 19.37
CA GLN A 71 3.80 14.90 18.00
C GLN A 71 2.33 15.31 17.98
N TRP A 72 1.54 14.84 18.95
CA TRP A 72 0.14 15.24 19.12
C TRP A 72 0.01 16.74 19.36
N ASP A 73 0.78 17.28 20.31
CA ASP A 73 0.81 18.71 20.60
C ASP A 73 1.29 19.53 19.39
N LYS A 74 2.29 19.02 18.68
CA LYS A 74 2.81 19.67 17.46
C LYS A 74 1.73 19.73 16.37
N ALA A 75 0.92 18.68 16.21
CA ALA A 75 -0.17 18.66 15.25
C ALA A 75 -1.24 19.70 15.60
N LEU A 76 -1.66 19.80 16.86
CA LEU A 76 -2.65 20.78 17.30
C LEU A 76 -2.15 22.23 17.22
N ARG A 77 -0.85 22.46 17.46
CA ARG A 77 -0.23 23.79 17.35
C ARG A 77 -0.27 24.40 15.96
N THR A 78 -0.41 23.58 14.90
CA THR A 78 -0.55 24.12 13.54
C THR A 78 -1.89 24.84 13.33
N LYS A 79 -2.85 24.73 14.26
CA LYS A 79 -4.20 25.34 14.20
C LYS A 79 -4.99 25.02 12.92
N VAL A 80 -4.57 23.99 12.18
CA VAL A 80 -5.27 23.54 10.97
C VAL A 80 -6.50 22.71 11.33
N TYR A 81 -6.45 21.99 12.46
CA TYR A 81 -7.49 21.08 12.89
C TYR A 81 -7.74 21.19 14.39
N THR A 82 -9.00 21.06 14.80
CA THR A 82 -9.40 20.84 16.20
C THR A 82 -9.06 19.40 16.62
N GLU A 83 -8.93 19.14 17.92
CA GLU A 83 -8.67 17.78 18.45
C GLU A 83 -9.63 16.72 17.87
N ASN A 84 -10.93 17.03 17.88
CA ASN A 84 -11.96 16.12 17.35
C ASN A 84 -11.84 15.91 15.84
N GLU A 85 -11.46 16.94 15.09
CA GLU A 85 -11.30 16.85 13.63
C GLU A 85 -10.04 16.06 13.25
N LEU A 86 -8.96 16.24 14.00
CA LEU A 86 -7.74 15.47 13.85
C LEU A 86 -8.01 13.99 14.13
N LEU A 87 -8.68 13.68 15.24
CA LEU A 87 -9.06 12.31 15.59
C LEU A 87 -9.98 11.70 14.52
N ALA A 88 -11.00 12.43 14.07
CA ALA A 88 -11.90 11.98 13.02
C ALA A 88 -11.16 11.68 11.71
N ARG A 89 -10.17 12.50 11.32
CA ARG A 89 -9.34 12.26 10.13
C ARG A 89 -8.43 11.06 10.28
N ILE A 90 -7.83 10.85 11.45
CA ILE A 90 -7.02 9.66 11.74
C ILE A 90 -7.90 8.40 11.61
N LEU A 91 -9.06 8.39 12.26
CA LEU A 91 -10.01 7.28 12.18
C LEU A 91 -10.51 7.03 10.75
N ALA A 92 -10.88 8.10 10.04
CA ALA A 92 -11.32 8.00 8.64
C ALA A 92 -10.22 7.44 7.73
N SER A 93 -8.96 7.85 7.95
CA SER A 93 -7.81 7.33 7.19
C SER A 93 -7.56 5.86 7.48
N GLY A 94 -7.63 5.44 8.74
CA GLY A 94 -7.47 4.05 9.16
C GLY A 94 -8.58 3.15 8.62
N LEU A 95 -9.84 3.61 8.72
CA LEU A 95 -10.99 2.88 8.17
C LEU A 95 -10.90 2.76 6.65
N SER A 96 -10.54 3.85 5.94
CA SER A 96 -10.34 3.83 4.49
C SER A 96 -9.22 2.86 4.09
N PHE A 97 -8.15 2.79 4.88
CA PHE A 97 -7.06 1.84 4.66
C PHE A 97 -7.51 0.39 4.88
N TYR A 98 -8.27 0.11 5.93
CA TYR A 98 -8.83 -1.22 6.19
C TYR A 98 -9.74 -1.66 5.04
N LEU A 99 -10.73 -0.84 4.67
CA LEU A 99 -11.68 -1.14 3.60
C LEU A 99 -10.96 -1.35 2.26
N TYR A 100 -9.94 -0.54 1.96
CA TYR A 100 -9.13 -0.74 0.77
C TYR A 100 -8.47 -2.13 0.75
N ASN A 101 -7.84 -2.54 1.85
CA ASN A 101 -7.13 -3.81 1.91
C ASN A 101 -8.07 -5.01 1.95
N GLU A 102 -9.25 -4.86 2.54
CA GLU A 102 -10.31 -5.86 2.53
C GLU A 102 -10.83 -6.11 1.10
N VAL A 103 -11.17 -5.05 0.38
CA VAL A 103 -11.58 -5.14 -1.04
C VAL A 103 -10.45 -5.69 -1.92
N ALA A 104 -9.19 -5.34 -1.62
CA ALA A 104 -8.04 -5.91 -2.33
C ALA A 104 -7.92 -7.43 -2.11
N MET A 105 -8.22 -7.92 -0.91
CA MET A 105 -8.24 -9.36 -0.63
C MET A 105 -9.37 -10.09 -1.35
N TYR A 106 -10.57 -9.52 -1.38
CA TYR A 106 -11.65 -10.06 -2.21
C TYR A 106 -11.27 -10.12 -3.69
N THR A 107 -10.59 -9.07 -4.19
CA THR A 107 -10.11 -9.04 -5.57
C THR A 107 -9.04 -10.09 -5.83
N LEU A 108 -8.09 -10.29 -4.90
CA LEU A 108 -7.06 -11.33 -5.00
C LEU A 108 -7.66 -12.74 -5.07
N ASP A 109 -8.78 -12.97 -4.38
CA ASP A 109 -9.46 -14.25 -4.43
C ASP A 109 -10.19 -14.45 -5.77
N ALA A 110 -10.90 -13.43 -6.24
CA ALA A 110 -11.68 -13.47 -7.47
C ALA A 110 -10.84 -13.47 -8.77
N VAL A 111 -9.61 -12.94 -8.75
CA VAL A 111 -8.77 -12.83 -9.95
C VAL A 111 -7.47 -13.64 -9.87
N HIS A 112 -6.86 -13.87 -11.03
CA HIS A 112 -5.57 -14.53 -11.09
C HIS A 112 -4.46 -13.64 -10.47
N PRO A 113 -3.48 -14.18 -9.71
CA PRO A 113 -2.41 -13.40 -9.07
C PRO A 113 -1.68 -12.42 -9.99
N ILE A 114 -1.38 -12.84 -11.22
CA ILE A 114 -0.79 -11.97 -12.25
C ILE A 114 -1.66 -10.76 -12.60
N THR A 115 -2.98 -10.93 -12.74
CA THR A 115 -3.92 -9.83 -13.02
C THR A 115 -3.99 -8.87 -11.83
N HIS A 116 -4.06 -9.42 -10.62
CA HIS A 116 -4.01 -8.64 -9.38
C HIS A 116 -2.72 -7.82 -9.29
N ALA A 117 -1.57 -8.42 -9.59
CA ALA A 117 -0.27 -7.74 -9.58
C ALA A 117 -0.21 -6.59 -10.60
N VAL A 118 -0.72 -6.80 -11.81
CA VAL A 118 -0.81 -5.74 -12.84
C VAL A 118 -1.77 -4.62 -12.42
N GLY A 119 -2.94 -4.94 -11.89
CA GLY A 119 -3.89 -3.95 -11.38
C GLY A 119 -3.28 -3.10 -10.27
N ASN A 120 -2.56 -3.73 -9.34
CA ASN A 120 -1.83 -3.04 -8.27
C ASN A 120 -0.76 -2.09 -8.82
N THR A 121 -0.06 -2.50 -9.87
CA THR A 121 0.93 -1.67 -10.56
C THR A 121 0.29 -0.44 -11.20
N ILE A 122 -0.82 -0.60 -11.93
CA ILE A 122 -1.54 0.52 -12.54
C ILE A 122 -2.09 1.47 -11.47
N LYS A 123 -2.68 0.94 -10.39
CA LYS A 123 -3.13 1.74 -9.25
C LYS A 123 -2.01 2.63 -8.70
N ARG A 124 -0.80 2.08 -8.56
CA ARG A 124 0.36 2.84 -8.07
C ARG A 124 0.74 3.99 -9.00
N VAL A 125 0.74 3.77 -10.31
CA VAL A 125 1.02 4.83 -11.29
C VAL A 125 0.00 5.97 -11.19
N ILE A 126 -1.30 5.64 -11.11
CA ILE A 126 -2.37 6.62 -10.95
C ILE A 126 -2.18 7.43 -9.67
N LEU A 127 -1.85 6.76 -8.55
CA LEU A 127 -1.65 7.42 -7.26
C LEU A 127 -0.44 8.37 -7.27
N ILE A 128 0.66 8.00 -7.94
CA ILE A 128 1.83 8.87 -8.11
C ILE A 128 1.45 10.12 -8.90
N LEU A 129 0.78 9.97 -10.05
CA LEU A 129 0.36 11.11 -10.88
C LEU A 129 -0.59 12.04 -10.12
N PHE A 130 -1.57 11.47 -9.40
CA PHE A 130 -2.48 12.23 -8.57
C PHE A 130 -1.76 12.97 -7.44
N SER A 131 -0.80 12.32 -6.77
CA SER A 131 0.01 12.91 -5.70
C SER A 131 0.81 14.12 -6.21
N VAL A 132 1.50 13.98 -7.34
CA VAL A 132 2.27 15.08 -7.96
C VAL A 132 1.33 16.25 -8.30
N PHE A 133 0.17 15.97 -8.91
CA PHE A 133 -0.80 17.00 -9.26
C PHE A 133 -1.40 17.70 -8.02
N ARG A 134 -1.75 16.94 -6.98
CA ARG A 134 -2.46 17.46 -5.80
C ARG A 134 -1.55 18.15 -4.79
N PHE A 135 -0.34 17.65 -4.59
CA PHE A 135 0.63 18.20 -3.63
C PHE A 135 1.56 19.23 -4.25
N GLY A 136 1.62 19.33 -5.59
CA GLY A 136 2.38 20.36 -6.29
C GLY A 136 3.86 20.37 -5.88
N THR A 137 4.42 19.19 -5.56
CA THR A 137 5.80 19.09 -5.08
C THR A 137 6.74 19.59 -6.18
N PRO A 138 7.65 20.54 -5.90
CA PRO A 138 8.61 21.01 -6.89
C PRO A 138 9.48 19.82 -7.29
N MET A 139 9.47 19.48 -8.58
CA MET A 139 10.30 18.42 -9.15
C MET A 139 11.24 19.02 -10.18
N THR A 140 12.53 18.71 -10.08
CA THR A 140 13.52 19.00 -11.12
C THR A 140 13.15 18.26 -12.41
N MET A 141 13.53 18.84 -13.54
CA MET A 141 13.27 18.23 -14.85
C MET A 141 13.88 16.81 -14.95
N GLN A 142 15.02 16.56 -14.31
CA GLN A 142 15.63 15.23 -14.25
C GLN A 142 14.75 14.22 -13.51
N SER A 143 14.20 14.58 -12.35
CA SER A 143 13.27 13.75 -11.58
C SER A 143 11.98 13.46 -12.35
N VAL A 144 11.47 14.43 -13.10
CA VAL A 144 10.28 14.25 -13.96
C VAL A 144 10.56 13.26 -15.08
N ILE A 145 11.67 13.41 -15.80
CA ILE A 145 12.06 12.52 -16.90
C ILE A 145 12.28 11.10 -16.38
N GLY A 146 13.06 10.93 -15.32
CA GLY A 146 13.34 9.62 -14.72
C GLY A 146 12.07 8.92 -14.22
N SER A 147 11.20 9.66 -13.53
CA SER A 147 9.91 9.11 -13.06
C SER A 147 9.00 8.72 -14.22
N THR A 148 8.94 9.53 -15.28
CA THR A 148 8.14 9.24 -16.48
C THR A 148 8.62 7.98 -17.18
N ILE A 149 9.93 7.81 -17.36
CA ILE A 149 10.52 6.61 -17.99
C ILE A 149 10.22 5.37 -17.14
N ALA A 150 10.38 5.45 -15.82
CA ALA A 150 10.07 4.34 -14.91
C ALA A 150 8.59 3.95 -14.97
N MET A 151 7.68 4.92 -14.92
CA MET A 151 6.24 4.68 -15.04
C MET A 151 5.88 4.08 -16.41
N ALA A 152 6.46 4.57 -17.50
CA ALA A 152 6.25 4.05 -18.84
C ALA A 152 6.73 2.60 -18.96
N GLY A 153 7.92 2.27 -18.46
CA GLY A 153 8.44 0.90 -18.47
C GLY A 153 7.56 -0.07 -17.69
N VAL A 154 7.08 0.36 -16.51
CA VAL A 154 6.16 -0.41 -15.67
C VAL A 154 4.80 -0.63 -16.36
N PHE A 155 4.29 0.38 -17.05
CA PHE A 155 3.05 0.29 -17.82
C PHE A 155 3.19 -0.66 -19.02
N LEU A 156 4.26 -0.52 -19.80
CA LEU A 156 4.55 -1.39 -20.94
C LEU A 156 4.75 -2.85 -20.53
N TYR A 157 5.49 -3.11 -19.46
CA TYR A 157 5.66 -4.46 -18.90
C TYR A 157 4.31 -5.07 -18.51
N SER A 158 3.44 -4.27 -17.88
CA SER A 158 2.10 -4.70 -17.49
C SER A 158 1.24 -5.08 -18.70
N LEU A 159 1.26 -4.26 -19.76
CA LEU A 159 0.54 -4.54 -21.01
C LEU A 159 1.08 -5.78 -21.72
N ALA A 160 2.41 -5.91 -21.84
CA ALA A 160 3.04 -7.06 -22.46
C ALA A 160 2.66 -8.36 -21.74
N LYS A 161 2.70 -8.36 -20.40
CA LYS A 161 2.35 -9.53 -19.58
C LYS A 161 0.88 -9.92 -19.72
N MET A 162 -0.03 -8.96 -19.93
CA MET A 162 -1.44 -9.25 -20.24
C MET A 162 -1.59 -9.92 -21.62
N LYS A 163 -0.92 -9.39 -22.64
CA LYS A 163 -1.00 -9.88 -24.03
C LYS A 163 -0.46 -11.29 -24.16
N PHE A 164 0.78 -11.54 -23.73
CA PHE A 164 1.44 -12.85 -23.87
C PHE A 164 0.80 -13.99 -23.05
N LYS A 165 -0.06 -13.67 -22.08
CA LYS A 165 -0.83 -14.68 -21.35
C LYS A 165 -2.14 -15.04 -22.05
N LYS A 166 -2.76 -14.10 -22.77
CA LYS A 166 -3.95 -14.39 -23.58
C LYS A 166 -3.59 -15.43 -24.65
N ASP A 167 -2.45 -15.24 -25.32
CA ASP A 167 -1.92 -16.16 -26.33
C ASP A 167 -1.50 -17.54 -25.79
N LYS A 168 -1.35 -17.71 -24.46
CA LYS A 168 -1.06 -19.02 -23.82
C LYS A 168 -2.31 -19.76 -23.34
N LYS A 169 -3.48 -19.13 -23.42
CA LYS A 169 -4.77 -19.70 -23.01
C LYS A 169 -5.67 -20.04 -24.20
N GLU A 170 -5.31 -19.61 -25.40
CA GLU A 170 -5.81 -20.12 -26.69
C GLU A 170 -4.92 -21.28 -27.14
#